data_AF-A0A818N1Y5-F1
#
_entry.id   AF-A0A818N1Y5-F1
#
_cell.length_a   1.000
_cell.length_b   1.000
_cell.length_c   1.000
_cell.angle_alpha   90.00
_cell.angle_beta   90.00
_cell.angle_gamma   90.00
#
_symmetry.space_group_name_H-M   'P 1'
#
loop_
_entity.id
_entity.type
_entity.pdbx_description
1 polymer ?
#
loop_
_entity_poly.entity_id
_entity_poly.type
_entity_poly.pdbx_seq_one_letter_code
_entity_poly.pdbx_strand_id
1 'polypeptide(L)'
;MAEKRAGSVSCHLPCSTPSVAICVACNHHFCWNHFCEHRQIYEKYLDDARNNRESLSKCLMEVEDVANRLRVSIDNCERQGIEDIRQSADDVRKTLENHIKNCQSHFEEESLTITDHMSTNQNVQSIQLEKLQNEYRHALESIHIVQHFDRRRSLDIETTNPTKETFSSESWKNVIPFCNPDMPKTRLGKRLVESPLAESSVGNYWAIGASDEYLLAQEYENKQLTFFDRHGKRDISMTWHDDVVVRDIQWNEDLRQFFILLDRKLILFDPVTRLFQEITRITPYQTNTFRRCTCRNDRLFISYWCQESAVELIQISSWNLQQRWWSPVTCCANEFITCIQLNSKNQLALSIQDENNPLNRRCRFELRDLTLNSLRVVSLDTDLGIFSRMAPLPDDYWALLNVDNNLVFILDEQGGVLDKIGLFHGPLHNIALIGKHTIVIRAVKKLLFYDIEFREERPR
;
A
#
# COMPACT_ATOMS: atom_id res chain seq x y z
N MET A 1 38.95 -42.17 -10.78
CA MET A 1 38.55 -40.88 -10.20
C MET A 1 39.41 -39.80 -10.85
N ALA A 2 38.83 -38.99 -11.73
CA ALA A 2 39.52 -37.89 -12.38
C ALA A 2 39.37 -36.64 -11.52
N GLU A 3 40.46 -36.15 -10.91
CA GLU A 3 40.47 -34.88 -10.21
C GLU A 3 40.10 -33.77 -11.18
N LYS A 4 38.99 -33.08 -10.89
CA LYS A 4 38.62 -31.82 -11.54
C LYS A 4 39.76 -30.83 -11.28
N ARG A 5 40.63 -30.63 -12.28
CA ARG A 5 41.61 -29.53 -12.26
C ARG A 5 40.84 -28.23 -12.07
N ALA A 6 41.13 -27.51 -10.99
CA ALA A 6 40.61 -26.17 -10.76
C ALA A 6 40.87 -25.33 -12.02
N GLY A 7 39.84 -24.64 -12.50
CA GLY A 7 39.92 -23.82 -13.71
C GLY A 7 41.10 -22.85 -13.58
N SER A 8 41.99 -22.85 -14.56
CA SER A 8 43.15 -21.95 -14.56
C SER A 8 42.67 -20.51 -14.61
N VAL A 9 42.94 -19.75 -13.55
CA VAL A 9 42.62 -18.31 -13.50
C VAL A 9 43.52 -17.60 -14.51
N SER A 10 42.93 -16.77 -15.38
CA SER A 10 43.66 -16.00 -16.38
C SER A 10 44.47 -14.87 -15.74
N CYS A 11 45.60 -14.52 -16.35
CA CYS A 11 46.33 -13.32 -16.00
C CYS A 11 45.46 -12.06 -16.24
N HIS A 12 45.59 -11.06 -15.37
CA HIS A 12 44.89 -9.77 -15.42
C HIS A 12 45.25 -8.96 -16.67
N LEU A 13 46.52 -9.02 -17.07
CA LEU A 13 46.97 -8.46 -18.34
C LEU A 13 46.67 -9.43 -19.48
N PRO A 14 46.33 -8.92 -20.69
CA PRO A 14 45.93 -9.73 -21.83
C PRO A 14 47.11 -10.55 -22.38
N CYS A 15 47.37 -11.70 -21.76
CA CYS A 15 48.30 -12.70 -22.25
C CYS A 15 47.68 -14.10 -22.19
N SER A 16 48.25 -15.02 -22.98
CA SER A 16 47.81 -16.41 -23.07
C SER A 16 48.29 -17.28 -21.90
N THR A 17 49.16 -16.77 -21.03
CA THR A 17 49.72 -17.52 -19.90
C THR A 17 48.79 -17.50 -18.69
N PRO A 18 48.59 -18.65 -18.02
CA PRO A 18 47.77 -18.72 -16.82
C PRO A 18 48.41 -17.95 -15.67
N SER A 19 47.59 -17.49 -14.73
CA SER A 19 48.07 -16.85 -13.51
C SER A 19 48.81 -17.86 -12.62
N VAL A 20 49.92 -17.42 -12.04
CA VAL A 20 50.73 -18.18 -11.08
C VAL A 20 50.92 -17.45 -9.75
N ALA A 21 50.57 -16.16 -9.68
CA ALA A 21 50.72 -15.33 -8.49
C ALA A 21 49.57 -14.32 -8.37
N ILE A 22 49.26 -13.93 -7.14
CA ILE A 22 48.30 -12.87 -6.80
C ILE A 22 49.09 -11.77 -6.11
N CYS A 23 48.97 -10.53 -6.58
CA CYS A 23 49.51 -9.39 -5.86
C CYS A 23 48.60 -9.03 -4.70
N VAL A 24 49.09 -9.12 -3.46
CA VAL A 24 48.31 -8.81 -2.25
C VAL A 24 47.83 -7.37 -2.21
N ALA A 25 48.58 -6.44 -2.80
CA ALA A 25 48.25 -5.01 -2.75
C ALA A 25 47.07 -4.62 -3.67
N CYS A 26 46.98 -5.19 -4.88
CA CYS A 26 45.92 -4.88 -5.84
C CYS A 26 44.91 -6.01 -6.05
N ASN A 27 45.12 -7.17 -5.41
CA ASN A 27 44.30 -8.38 -5.54
C ASN A 27 44.11 -8.87 -6.98
N HIS A 28 45.06 -8.56 -7.87
CA HIS A 28 45.05 -9.01 -9.26
C HIS A 28 45.92 -10.26 -9.45
N HIS A 29 45.44 -11.14 -10.33
CA HIS A 29 46.09 -12.38 -10.73
C HIS A 29 47.06 -12.13 -11.89
N PHE A 30 48.31 -12.58 -11.79
CA PHE A 30 49.32 -12.37 -12.83
C PHE A 30 50.01 -13.68 -13.22
N CYS A 31 50.45 -13.77 -14.48
CA CYS A 31 51.49 -14.72 -14.87
C CYS A 31 52.84 -14.25 -14.30
N TRP A 32 53.85 -15.12 -14.30
CA TRP A 32 55.13 -14.81 -13.63
C TRP A 32 55.80 -13.54 -14.17
N ASN A 33 55.87 -13.39 -15.50
CA ASN A 33 56.52 -12.24 -16.14
C ASN A 33 55.83 -10.93 -15.76
N HIS A 34 54.50 -10.87 -15.90
CA HIS A 34 53.73 -9.69 -15.54
C HIS A 34 53.73 -9.41 -14.04
N PHE A 35 53.85 -10.44 -13.20
CA PHE A 35 54.01 -10.24 -11.76
C PHE A 35 55.34 -9.56 -11.43
N CYS A 36 56.44 -9.96 -12.09
CA CYS A 36 57.74 -9.31 -11.92
C CYS A 36 57.75 -7.86 -12.40
N GLU A 37 57.15 -7.57 -13.56
CA GLU A 37 57.01 -6.20 -14.07
C GLU A 37 56.16 -5.34 -13.14
N HIS A 38 54.99 -5.86 -12.72
CA HIS A 38 54.13 -5.19 -11.76
C HIS A 38 54.86 -4.88 -10.45
N ARG A 39 55.65 -5.85 -9.95
CA ARG A 39 56.47 -5.67 -8.75
C ARG A 39 57.51 -4.56 -8.91
N GLN A 40 58.23 -4.51 -10.03
CA GLN A 40 59.24 -3.46 -10.27
C GLN A 40 58.61 -2.07 -10.36
N ILE A 41 57.46 -1.97 -11.04
CA ILE A 41 56.68 -0.73 -11.09
C ILE A 41 56.27 -0.32 -9.67
N TYR A 42 55.79 -1.28 -8.86
CA TYR A 42 55.38 -1.02 -7.48
C TYR A 42 56.54 -0.62 -6.57
N GLU A 43 57.70 -1.27 -6.69
CA GLU A 43 58.94 -0.90 -5.97
C GLU A 43 59.36 0.52 -6.31
N LYS A 44 59.31 0.90 -7.60
CA LYS A 44 59.58 2.28 -8.02
C LYS A 44 58.59 3.28 -7.41
N TYR A 45 57.29 2.98 -7.40
CA TYR A 45 56.31 3.83 -6.73
C TYR A 45 56.58 3.98 -5.22
N LEU A 46 57.02 2.91 -4.55
CA LEU A 46 57.38 2.97 -3.14
C LEU A 46 58.62 3.84 -2.89
N ASP A 47 59.62 3.75 -3.76
CA ASP A 47 60.81 4.58 -3.65
C ASP A 47 60.51 6.05 -3.97
N ASP A 48 59.69 6.32 -4.99
CA ASP A 48 59.21 7.67 -5.29
C ASP A 48 58.39 8.25 -4.12
N ALA A 49 57.55 7.44 -3.47
CA ALA A 49 56.79 7.84 -2.28
C ALA A 49 57.70 8.09 -1.06
N ARG A 50 58.76 7.30 -0.89
CA ARG A 50 59.77 7.49 0.17
C ARG A 50 60.57 8.77 -0.05
N ASN A 51 60.96 9.04 -1.29
CA ASN A 51 61.75 10.22 -1.66
C ASN A 51 60.91 11.51 -1.64
N ASN A 52 59.59 11.42 -1.85
CA ASN A 52 58.67 12.55 -1.79
C ASN A 52 57.88 12.63 -0.47
N ARG A 53 58.39 12.01 0.61
CA ARG A 53 57.70 11.94 1.92
C ARG A 53 57.33 13.31 2.47
N GLU A 54 58.17 14.32 2.31
CA GLU A 54 57.89 15.69 2.78
C GLU A 54 56.75 16.35 1.99
N SER A 55 56.74 16.20 0.66
CA SER A 55 55.65 16.71 -0.18
C SER A 55 54.32 16.00 0.11
N LEU A 56 54.35 14.68 0.30
CA LEU A 56 53.17 13.91 0.69
C LEU A 56 52.68 14.30 2.09
N SER A 57 53.58 14.48 3.05
CA SER A 57 53.23 14.95 4.40
C SER A 57 52.60 16.34 4.35
N LYS A 58 53.11 17.24 3.52
CA LYS A 58 52.55 18.58 3.32
C LYS A 58 51.14 18.51 2.72
N CYS A 59 50.94 17.72 1.66
CA CYS A 59 49.61 17.51 1.08
C CYS A 59 48.63 16.89 2.08
N LEU A 60 49.08 15.93 2.90
CA LEU A 60 48.25 15.32 3.94
C LEU A 60 47.84 16.34 5.00
N MET A 61 48.75 17.21 5.44
CA MET A 61 48.41 18.29 6.37
C MET A 61 47.44 19.31 5.76
N GLU A 62 47.60 19.67 4.49
CA GLU A 62 46.66 20.56 3.78
C GLU A 62 45.26 19.93 3.67
N VAL A 63 45.19 18.62 3.39
CA VAL A 63 43.93 17.87 3.37
C VAL A 63 43.30 17.78 4.75
N GLU A 64 44.10 17.56 5.81
CA GLU A 64 43.61 17.51 7.19
C GLU A 64 43.04 18.87 7.64
N ASP A 65 43.70 19.97 7.27
CA ASP A 65 43.23 21.33 7.52
C ASP A 65 41.91 21.63 6.77
N VAL A 66 41.81 21.25 5.49
CA VAL A 66 40.55 21.34 4.72
C VAL A 66 39.44 20.49 5.36
N ALA A 67 39.75 19.25 5.76
CA ALA A 67 38.79 18.36 6.40
C ALA A 67 38.30 18.92 7.73
N ASN A 68 39.18 19.51 8.54
CA ASN A 68 38.81 20.16 9.80
C ASN A 68 37.93 21.39 9.58
N ARG A 69 38.25 22.24 8.58
CA ARG A 69 37.36 23.35 8.20
C ARG A 69 35.98 22.88 7.76
N LEU A 70 35.91 21.82 6.96
CA LEU A 70 34.63 21.25 6.52
C LEU A 70 33.83 20.68 7.68
N ARG A 71 34.47 19.95 8.62
CA ARG A 71 33.80 19.46 9.84
C ARG A 71 33.20 20.61 10.64
N VAL A 72 33.97 21.67 10.91
CA VAL A 72 33.47 22.86 11.63
C VAL A 72 32.31 23.53 10.87
N SER A 73 32.38 23.59 9.54
CA SER A 73 31.29 24.14 8.72
C SER A 73 30.02 23.28 8.79
N ILE A 74 30.16 21.95 8.79
CA ILE A 74 29.04 21.01 8.95
C ILE A 74 28.42 21.19 10.34
N ASP A 75 29.22 21.16 11.40
CA ASP A 75 28.75 21.33 12.78
C ASP A 75 27.99 22.65 12.97
N ASN A 76 28.46 23.73 12.34
CA ASN A 76 27.78 25.03 12.37
C ASN A 76 26.46 25.01 11.58
N CYS A 77 26.43 24.36 10.41
CA CYS A 77 25.21 24.19 9.61
C CYS A 77 24.16 23.35 10.35
N GLU A 78 24.58 22.26 10.99
CA GLU A 78 23.70 21.41 11.80
C GLU A 78 23.14 22.17 13.00
N ARG A 79 23.99 22.94 13.70
CA ARG A 79 23.54 23.78 14.82
C ARG A 79 22.53 24.83 14.39
N GLN A 80 22.76 25.50 13.25
CA GLN A 80 21.81 26.48 12.71
C GLN A 80 20.49 25.81 12.31
N GLY A 81 20.54 24.67 11.62
CA GLY A 81 19.34 23.93 11.22
C GLY A 81 18.50 23.47 12.42
N ILE A 82 19.14 23.02 13.51
CA ILE A 82 18.44 22.68 14.76
C ILE A 82 17.73 23.90 15.35
N GLU A 83 18.38 25.07 15.33
CA GLU A 83 17.78 26.30 15.87
C GLU A 83 16.61 26.78 15.01
N ASP A 84 16.73 26.72 13.68
CA ASP A 84 15.66 27.08 12.75
C ASP A 84 14.43 26.16 12.93
N ILE A 85 14.65 24.86 13.13
CA ILE A 85 13.58 23.88 13.42
C ILE A 85 12.89 24.21 14.76
N ARG A 86 13.66 24.54 15.80
CA ARG A 86 13.11 24.93 17.12
C ARG A 86 12.25 26.19 17.02
N GLN A 87 12.77 27.21 16.34
CA GLN A 87 12.06 28.46 16.13
C GLN A 87 10.76 28.23 15.36
N SER A 88 10.80 27.45 14.27
CA SER A 88 9.60 27.10 13.50
C SER A 88 8.58 26.30 14.33
N ALA A 89 9.03 25.37 15.17
CA ALA A 89 8.15 24.60 16.04
C ALA A 89 7.48 25.48 17.10
N ASP A 90 8.20 26.45 17.67
CA ASP A 90 7.66 27.41 18.63
C ASP A 90 6.66 28.37 17.98
N ASP A 91 6.88 28.79 16.73
CA ASP A 91 5.96 29.64 15.99
C ASP A 91 4.66 28.91 15.62
N VAL A 92 4.76 27.63 15.22
CA VAL A 92 3.58 26.76 15.01
C VAL A 92 2.83 26.55 16.32
N ARG A 93 3.54 26.31 17.44
CA ARG A 93 2.91 26.16 18.76
C ARG A 93 2.11 27.41 19.16
N LYS A 94 2.70 28.60 19.03
CA LYS A 94 2.01 29.88 19.30
C LYS A 94 0.78 30.07 18.40
N THR A 95 0.90 29.71 17.12
CA THR A 95 -0.21 29.79 16.16
C THR A 95 -1.36 28.87 16.58
N LEU A 96 -1.06 27.63 16.97
CA LEU A 96 -2.05 26.66 17.46
C LEU A 96 -2.70 27.13 18.77
N GLU A 97 -1.92 27.63 19.73
CA GLU A 97 -2.44 28.17 20.99
C GLU A 97 -3.40 29.33 20.76
N ASN A 98 -3.09 30.22 19.83
CA ASN A 98 -3.98 31.31 19.44
C ASN A 98 -5.26 30.79 18.78
N HIS A 99 -5.17 29.76 17.93
CA HIS A 99 -6.35 29.16 17.31
C HIS A 99 -7.26 28.46 18.32
N ILE A 100 -6.68 27.74 19.30
CA ILE A 100 -7.42 27.12 20.40
C ILE A 100 -8.15 28.19 21.21
N LYS A 101 -7.47 29.29 21.59
CA LYS A 101 -8.09 30.41 22.31
C LYS A 101 -9.25 31.02 21.52
N ASN A 102 -9.07 31.25 20.22
CA ASN A 102 -10.14 31.79 19.38
C ASN A 102 -11.35 30.84 19.29
N CYS A 103 -11.12 29.53 19.17
CA CYS A 103 -12.20 28.53 19.16
C CYS A 103 -12.91 28.47 20.51
N GLN A 104 -12.17 28.53 21.62
CA GLN A 104 -12.75 28.58 22.97
C GLN A 104 -13.67 29.78 23.13
N SER A 105 -13.20 30.98 22.75
CA SER A 105 -14.03 32.19 22.79
C SER A 105 -15.28 32.08 21.90
N HIS A 106 -15.15 31.52 20.70
CA HIS A 106 -16.30 31.29 19.81
C HIS A 106 -17.33 30.33 20.43
N PHE A 107 -16.89 29.21 21.02
CA PHE A 107 -17.80 28.27 21.68
C PHE A 107 -18.45 28.86 22.93
N GLU A 108 -17.74 29.70 23.68
CA GLU A 108 -18.32 30.43 24.81
C GLU A 108 -19.44 31.39 24.35
N GLU A 109 -19.21 32.14 23.27
CA GLU A 109 -20.23 33.02 22.66
C GLU A 109 -21.43 32.24 22.12
N GLU A 110 -21.19 31.12 21.43
CA GLU A 110 -22.26 30.27 20.90
C GLU A 110 -23.08 29.61 22.02
N SER A 111 -22.40 29.15 23.08
CA SER A 111 -23.05 28.57 24.27
C SER A 111 -23.95 29.59 24.99
N LEU A 112 -23.48 30.84 25.13
CA LEU A 112 -24.29 31.94 25.65
C LEU A 112 -25.51 32.19 24.75
N THR A 113 -25.32 32.23 23.44
CA THR A 113 -26.39 32.42 22.45
C THR A 113 -27.45 31.32 22.52
N ILE A 114 -27.03 30.06 22.63
CA ILE A 114 -27.94 28.90 22.77
C ILE A 114 -28.70 28.98 24.09
N THR A 115 -28.02 29.35 25.18
CA THR A 115 -28.65 29.50 26.51
C THR A 115 -29.72 30.60 26.50
N ASP A 116 -29.44 31.73 25.85
CA ASP A 116 -30.40 32.81 25.66
C ASP A 116 -31.59 32.38 24.78
N HIS A 117 -31.33 31.61 23.73
CA HIS A 117 -32.39 31.09 22.87
C HIS A 117 -33.27 30.06 23.60
N MET A 118 -32.68 29.18 24.42
CA MET A 118 -33.42 28.21 25.23
C MET A 118 -34.27 28.89 26.29
N SER A 119 -33.75 29.91 26.98
CA SER A 119 -34.53 30.67 27.97
C SER A 119 -35.70 31.42 27.32
N THR A 120 -35.47 31.99 26.13
CA THR A 120 -36.53 32.64 25.33
C THR A 120 -37.60 31.63 24.90
N ASN A 121 -37.20 30.46 24.41
CA ASN A 121 -38.14 29.41 23.99
C ASN A 121 -38.94 28.84 25.17
N GLN A 122 -38.32 28.65 26.34
CA GLN A 122 -39.04 28.25 27.56
C GLN A 122 -40.11 29.28 27.95
N ASN A 123 -39.80 30.58 27.86
CA ASN A 123 -40.78 31.63 28.10
C ASN A 123 -41.94 31.58 27.08
N VAL A 124 -41.64 31.37 25.79
CA VAL A 124 -42.68 31.23 24.73
C VAL A 124 -43.56 30.00 24.98
N GLN A 125 -42.97 28.86 25.32
CA GLN A 125 -43.71 27.65 25.65
C GLN A 125 -44.60 27.84 26.88
N SER A 126 -44.11 28.53 27.92
CA SER A 126 -44.91 28.85 29.10
C SER A 126 -46.13 29.73 28.75
N ILE A 127 -45.94 30.74 27.89
CA ILE A 127 -47.04 31.59 27.39
C ILE A 127 -48.05 30.78 26.57
N GLN A 128 -47.60 29.88 25.70
CA GLN A 128 -48.49 29.02 24.91
C GLN A 128 -49.29 28.05 25.78
N LEU A 129 -48.64 27.49 26.81
CA LEU A 129 -49.29 26.57 27.74
C LEU A 129 -50.36 27.29 28.58
N GLU A 130 -50.08 28.51 29.02
CA GLU A 130 -51.05 29.36 29.72
C GLU A 130 -52.26 29.72 28.83
N LYS A 131 -52.02 30.03 27.55
CA LYS A 131 -53.10 30.25 26.56
C LYS A 131 -53.97 29.00 26.39
N LEU A 132 -53.34 27.83 26.16
CA LEU A 132 -54.05 26.56 26.01
C LEU A 132 -54.86 26.20 27.26
N GLN A 133 -54.31 26.43 28.46
CA GLN A 133 -55.04 26.20 29.71
C GLN A 133 -56.26 27.13 29.84
N ASN A 134 -56.16 28.39 29.44
CA ASN A 134 -57.27 29.32 29.45
C ASN A 134 -58.34 28.95 28.40
N GLU A 135 -57.93 28.54 27.20
CA GLU A 135 -58.84 28.06 26.15
C GLU A 135 -59.57 26.78 26.58
N TYR A 136 -58.85 25.81 27.16
CA TYR A 136 -59.45 24.59 27.70
C TYR A 136 -60.40 24.87 28.86
N ARG A 137 -60.07 25.84 29.73
CA ARG A 137 -60.97 26.26 30.82
C ARG A 137 -62.29 26.79 30.24
N HIS A 138 -62.23 27.67 29.25
CA HIS A 138 -63.43 28.17 28.58
C HIS A 138 -64.19 27.09 27.78
N ALA A 139 -63.48 26.15 27.16
CA ALA A 139 -64.10 25.00 26.49
C ALA A 139 -64.83 24.08 27.47
N LEU A 140 -64.25 23.83 28.65
CA LEU A 140 -64.87 23.02 29.70
C LEU A 140 -66.07 23.73 30.35
N GLU A 141 -66.00 25.04 30.52
CA GLU A 141 -67.13 25.86 30.99
C GLU A 141 -68.30 25.91 29.99
N SER A 142 -68.05 25.67 28.70
CA SER A 142 -69.06 25.67 27.63
C SER A 142 -69.63 24.29 27.29
N ILE A 143 -69.11 23.20 27.87
CA ILE A 143 -69.69 21.87 27.72
C ILE A 143 -70.89 21.72 28.68
N HIS A 144 -72.10 21.93 28.15
CA HIS A 144 -73.31 21.43 28.78
C HIS A 144 -73.45 19.92 28.54
N ILE A 145 -73.31 19.14 29.61
CA ILE A 145 -73.46 17.68 29.58
C ILE A 145 -74.93 17.34 29.32
N VAL A 146 -75.26 16.97 28.09
CA VAL A 146 -76.51 16.27 27.77
C VAL A 146 -76.20 14.79 27.71
N GLN A 147 -76.66 14.05 28.72
CA GLN A 147 -76.48 12.59 28.79
C GLN A 147 -77.40 11.90 27.78
N HIS A 148 -76.80 11.22 26.80
CA HIS A 148 -77.49 10.17 26.04
C HIS A 148 -76.64 8.90 26.00
N PHE A 149 -77.21 7.83 26.55
CA PHE A 149 -76.78 6.45 26.41
C PHE A 149 -77.17 5.94 25.01
N ASP A 150 -76.24 5.45 24.19
CA ASP A 150 -76.47 4.19 23.48
C ASP A 150 -75.23 3.51 22.86
N ARG A 151 -75.42 2.21 22.58
CA ARG A 151 -74.46 1.12 22.38
C ARG A 151 -73.79 0.99 20.99
N ARG A 152 -72.56 0.44 21.03
CA ARG A 152 -71.87 -0.54 20.12
C ARG A 152 -71.69 -0.22 18.62
N ARG A 153 -70.44 -0.38 18.15
CA ARG A 153 -70.06 -1.19 16.96
C ARG A 153 -68.55 -1.48 16.93
N SER A 154 -68.20 -2.72 16.57
CA SER A 154 -66.85 -3.23 16.30
C SER A 154 -66.47 -3.00 14.83
N LEU A 155 -65.16 -2.87 14.55
CA LEU A 155 -64.58 -2.66 13.22
C LEU A 155 -63.73 -3.89 12.86
N ASP A 156 -64.04 -4.55 11.74
CA ASP A 156 -63.22 -5.59 11.11
C ASP A 156 -62.35 -4.96 10.01
N ILE A 157 -61.10 -5.42 9.87
CA ILE A 157 -60.15 -4.99 8.82
C ILE A 157 -59.73 -6.23 8.03
N GLU A 158 -60.06 -6.25 6.73
CA GLU A 158 -59.55 -7.22 5.76
C GLU A 158 -58.27 -6.70 5.07
N THR A 159 -57.31 -7.59 4.83
CA THR A 159 -56.09 -7.31 4.04
C THR A 159 -56.05 -8.22 2.81
N THR A 160 -55.84 -7.64 1.63
CA THR A 160 -55.69 -8.34 0.34
C THR A 160 -54.22 -8.41 -0.09
N ASN A 161 -53.72 -9.60 -0.42
CA ASN A 161 -52.40 -9.84 -1.01
C ASN A 161 -52.41 -9.69 -2.55
N PRO A 162 -51.33 -9.20 -3.20
CA PRO A 162 -51.23 -9.18 -4.65
C PRO A 162 -50.54 -10.43 -5.24
N THR A 163 -50.93 -10.68 -6.48
CA THR A 163 -50.68 -11.83 -7.36
C THR A 163 -49.26 -11.93 -7.95
N LYS A 164 -48.85 -13.18 -8.20
CA LYS A 164 -47.65 -13.62 -8.93
C LYS A 164 -47.71 -13.26 -10.42
N GLU A 165 -46.62 -12.73 -10.96
CA GLU A 165 -46.35 -12.70 -12.40
C GLU A 165 -45.41 -13.84 -12.81
N THR A 166 -45.77 -14.52 -13.90
CA THR A 166 -44.98 -15.51 -14.62
C THR A 166 -44.38 -14.86 -15.87
N PHE A 167 -43.06 -14.98 -16.07
CA PHE A 167 -42.38 -14.60 -17.31
C PHE A 167 -41.98 -15.82 -18.13
N SER A 168 -42.29 -15.76 -19.43
CA SER A 168 -42.02 -16.74 -20.47
C SER A 168 -40.59 -16.63 -21.02
N SER A 169 -39.98 -17.78 -21.30
CA SER A 169 -38.75 -17.90 -22.07
C SER A 169 -39.01 -17.83 -23.58
N GLU A 170 -38.23 -17.06 -24.34
CA GLU A 170 -37.73 -17.53 -25.65
C GLU A 170 -36.56 -16.70 -26.23
N SER A 171 -35.55 -17.47 -26.65
CA SER A 171 -34.57 -17.28 -27.73
C SER A 171 -33.75 -16.00 -27.84
N TRP A 172 -32.43 -16.10 -27.63
CA TRP A 172 -31.41 -15.59 -28.57
C TRP A 172 -30.22 -16.54 -28.65
N LYS A 173 -29.96 -17.04 -29.86
CA LYS A 173 -28.74 -17.74 -30.28
C LYS A 173 -27.76 -16.71 -30.83
N ASN A 174 -26.61 -16.54 -30.20
CA ASN A 174 -25.30 -16.34 -30.84
C ASN A 174 -24.21 -16.45 -29.77
N VAL A 175 -23.32 -17.43 -29.97
CA VAL A 175 -22.37 -17.96 -28.99
C VAL A 175 -21.17 -17.03 -28.86
N ILE A 176 -21.14 -16.26 -27.77
CA ILE A 176 -19.90 -15.82 -27.12
C ILE A 176 -19.69 -16.78 -25.94
N PRO A 177 -18.52 -17.41 -25.76
CA PRO A 177 -18.36 -18.42 -24.73
C PRO A 177 -18.36 -17.75 -23.33
N PHE A 178 -19.34 -18.12 -22.52
CA PHE A 178 -19.31 -18.19 -21.06
C PHE A 178 -18.70 -17.01 -20.28
N CYS A 179 -19.51 -15.97 -20.09
CA CYS A 179 -19.63 -15.38 -18.75
C CYS A 179 -20.91 -15.93 -18.13
N ASN A 180 -20.78 -16.60 -16.99
CA ASN A 180 -21.88 -17.06 -16.17
C ASN A 180 -22.84 -15.88 -15.87
N PRO A 181 -24.16 -15.99 -16.06
CA PRO A 181 -25.13 -14.89 -15.87
C PRO A 181 -25.39 -14.51 -14.41
N ASP A 182 -24.46 -14.82 -13.49
CA ASP A 182 -24.51 -14.28 -12.14
C ASP A 182 -24.20 -12.79 -12.24
N MET A 183 -25.26 -11.97 -12.34
CA MET A 183 -25.17 -10.52 -12.14
C MET A 183 -24.33 -10.24 -10.88
N PRO A 184 -23.48 -9.22 -10.90
CA PRO A 184 -22.69 -8.86 -9.73
C PRO A 184 -23.58 -8.74 -8.50
N LYS A 185 -23.26 -9.53 -7.48
CA LYS A 185 -24.08 -9.68 -6.27
C LYS A 185 -23.86 -8.52 -5.31
N THR A 186 -22.70 -7.87 -5.40
CA THR A 186 -22.31 -6.75 -4.55
C THR A 186 -22.45 -5.42 -5.28
N ARG A 187 -22.64 -4.31 -4.53
CA ARG A 187 -22.62 -2.95 -5.10
C ARG A 187 -21.29 -2.67 -5.80
N LEU A 188 -20.19 -3.10 -5.18
CA LEU A 188 -18.86 -3.00 -5.76
C LEU A 188 -18.75 -3.73 -7.09
N GLY A 189 -19.26 -4.96 -7.18
CA GLY A 189 -19.28 -5.70 -8.43
C GLY A 189 -20.08 -5.03 -9.52
N LYS A 190 -21.25 -4.47 -9.19
CA LYS A 190 -22.05 -3.67 -10.14
C LYS A 190 -21.27 -2.45 -10.62
N ARG A 191 -20.56 -1.78 -9.72
CA ARG A 191 -19.78 -0.59 -10.05
C ARG A 191 -18.54 -0.89 -10.90
N LEU A 192 -17.89 -2.04 -10.68
CA LEU A 192 -16.70 -2.47 -11.43
C LEU A 192 -17.02 -2.92 -12.86
N VAL A 193 -18.26 -3.35 -13.15
CA VAL A 193 -18.70 -3.64 -14.53
C VAL A 193 -19.15 -2.41 -15.30
N GLU A 194 -19.40 -1.29 -14.61
CA GLU A 194 -19.67 0.00 -15.24
C GLU A 194 -18.39 0.63 -15.82
N SER A 195 -18.54 1.70 -16.60
CA SER A 195 -17.39 2.44 -17.12
C SER A 195 -16.55 3.02 -15.96
N PRO A 196 -15.21 3.00 -16.07
CA PRO A 196 -14.35 3.61 -15.07
C PRO A 196 -14.63 5.11 -14.97
N LEU A 197 -14.44 5.68 -13.77
CA LEU A 197 -14.50 7.12 -13.53
C LEU A 197 -13.51 7.87 -14.41
N ALA A 198 -12.32 7.30 -14.57
CA ALA A 198 -11.27 7.81 -15.43
C ALA A 198 -10.47 6.67 -16.04
N GLU A 199 -10.01 6.88 -17.27
CA GLU A 199 -8.99 6.06 -17.90
C GLU A 199 -7.77 6.91 -18.17
N SER A 200 -6.62 6.44 -17.73
CA SER A 200 -5.33 7.04 -18.08
C SER A 200 -4.61 6.09 -19.01
N SER A 201 -4.31 6.55 -20.22
CA SER A 201 -3.41 5.84 -21.13
C SER A 201 -2.00 5.95 -20.57
N VAL A 202 -1.37 4.81 -20.33
CA VAL A 202 -0.08 4.76 -19.69
C VAL A 202 0.80 3.72 -20.40
N GLY A 203 2.13 3.86 -20.41
CA GLY A 203 3.02 2.83 -20.97
C GLY A 203 2.97 1.49 -20.22
N ASN A 204 4.01 0.67 -20.35
CA ASN A 204 4.08 -0.58 -19.60
C ASN A 204 4.52 -0.31 -18.16
N TYR A 205 3.58 -0.36 -17.22
CA TYR A 205 3.89 -0.26 -15.79
C TYR A 205 4.36 -1.61 -15.24
N TRP A 206 4.90 -1.64 -14.03
CA TRP A 206 5.16 -2.91 -13.36
C TRP A 206 4.54 -2.93 -11.97
N ALA A 207 4.77 -1.89 -11.19
CA ALA A 207 4.26 -1.73 -9.85
C ALA A 207 3.41 -0.46 -9.72
N ILE A 208 2.35 -0.56 -8.91
CA ILE A 208 1.56 0.58 -8.44
C ILE A 208 1.40 0.41 -6.93
N GLY A 209 1.33 1.53 -6.22
CA GLY A 209 0.99 1.61 -4.79
C GLY A 209 0.21 2.89 -4.55
N ALA A 210 -0.70 2.88 -3.60
CA ALA A 210 -1.62 3.98 -3.37
C ALA A 210 -1.57 4.44 -1.91
N SER A 211 -1.67 5.74 -1.71
CA SER A 211 -1.92 6.40 -0.42
C SER A 211 -3.37 6.86 -0.34
N ASP A 212 -3.69 7.66 0.66
CA ASP A 212 -5.00 8.30 0.79
C ASP A 212 -5.31 9.32 -0.32
N GLU A 213 -4.27 9.93 -0.89
CA GLU A 213 -4.42 11.06 -1.82
C GLU A 213 -3.97 10.73 -3.24
N TYR A 214 -2.96 9.86 -3.38
CA TYR A 214 -2.29 9.64 -4.66
C TYR A 214 -2.05 8.15 -4.94
N LEU A 215 -2.00 7.84 -6.23
CA LEU A 215 -1.42 6.61 -6.74
C LEU A 215 -0.02 6.90 -7.26
N LEU A 216 0.97 6.18 -6.75
CA LEU A 216 2.31 6.13 -7.32
C LEU A 216 2.43 4.92 -8.25
N ALA A 217 2.80 5.16 -9.49
CA ALA A 217 2.91 4.13 -10.51
C ALA A 217 4.28 4.18 -11.20
N GLN A 218 4.93 3.02 -11.33
CA GLN A 218 6.23 2.90 -12.02
C GLN A 218 6.06 2.48 -13.48
N GLU A 219 6.45 3.36 -14.40
CA GLU A 219 6.51 3.12 -15.85
C GLU A 219 7.87 2.53 -16.21
N TYR A 220 7.88 1.24 -16.54
CA TYR A 220 9.11 0.47 -16.72
C TYR A 220 9.92 0.93 -17.93
N GLU A 221 9.26 1.11 -19.08
CA GLU A 221 9.92 1.46 -20.35
C GLU A 221 10.58 2.84 -20.32
N ASN A 222 9.89 3.82 -19.72
CA ASN A 222 10.37 5.20 -19.65
C ASN A 222 11.22 5.46 -18.40
N LYS A 223 11.37 4.47 -17.52
CA LYS A 223 11.98 4.61 -16.20
C LYS A 223 11.42 5.85 -15.47
N GLN A 224 10.10 5.91 -15.31
CA GLN A 224 9.45 7.01 -14.61
C GLN A 224 8.64 6.51 -13.41
N LEU A 225 8.61 7.31 -12.35
CA LEU A 225 7.61 7.24 -11.30
C LEU A 225 6.62 8.38 -11.53
N THR A 226 5.34 8.03 -11.66
CA THR A 226 4.26 8.98 -11.95
C THR A 226 3.23 8.95 -10.84
N PHE A 227 2.85 10.14 -10.38
CA PHE A 227 1.71 10.35 -9.50
C PHE A 227 0.43 10.57 -10.28
N PHE A 228 -0.63 9.93 -9.82
CA PHE A 228 -1.99 10.17 -10.26
C PHE A 228 -2.86 10.55 -9.06
N ASP A 229 -3.74 11.51 -9.24
CA ASP A 229 -4.81 11.76 -8.26
C ASP A 229 -5.91 10.68 -8.39
N ARG A 230 -6.89 10.74 -7.47
CA ARG A 230 -8.06 9.85 -7.49
C ARG A 230 -8.93 9.94 -8.75
N HIS A 231 -8.79 11.00 -9.53
CA HIS A 231 -9.51 11.21 -10.79
C HIS A 231 -8.69 10.76 -12.01
N GLY A 232 -7.56 10.06 -11.79
CA GLY A 232 -6.68 9.58 -12.85
C GLY A 232 -5.90 10.69 -13.56
N LYS A 233 -5.93 11.92 -13.04
CA LYS A 233 -5.13 13.00 -13.59
C LYS A 233 -3.68 12.80 -13.17
N ARG A 234 -2.79 12.79 -14.16
CA ARG A 234 -1.35 12.79 -13.93
C ARG A 234 -0.95 14.12 -13.28
N ASP A 235 -0.29 14.04 -12.14
CA ASP A 235 0.20 15.22 -11.42
C ASP A 235 1.69 15.46 -11.73
N ILE A 236 2.57 14.70 -11.07
CA ILE A 236 4.02 14.82 -11.21
C ILE A 236 4.61 13.52 -11.77
N SER A 237 5.62 13.64 -12.61
CA SER A 237 6.46 12.50 -13.04
C SER A 237 7.92 12.80 -12.75
N MET A 238 8.64 11.80 -12.27
CA MET A 238 10.06 11.88 -11.98
C MET A 238 10.80 10.70 -12.57
N THR A 239 12.06 10.94 -12.92
CA THR A 239 12.93 9.91 -13.47
C THR A 239 13.30 8.92 -12.37
N TRP A 240 13.08 7.63 -12.65
CA TRP A 240 13.54 6.53 -11.85
C TRP A 240 14.95 6.14 -12.31
N HIS A 241 15.95 6.39 -11.46
CA HIS A 241 17.35 6.24 -11.84
C HIS A 241 17.92 4.86 -11.56
N ASP A 242 17.19 3.99 -10.85
CA ASP A 242 17.66 2.63 -10.59
C ASP A 242 17.36 1.74 -11.81
N ASP A 243 18.38 1.08 -12.33
CA ASP A 243 18.23 0.11 -13.43
C ASP A 243 17.53 -1.18 -12.97
N VAL A 244 17.26 -1.31 -11.66
CA VAL A 244 16.57 -2.44 -11.06
C VAL A 244 15.05 -2.30 -11.18
N VAL A 245 14.40 -3.43 -11.45
CA VAL A 245 12.94 -3.57 -11.51
C VAL A 245 12.34 -3.25 -10.14
N VAL A 246 11.39 -2.32 -10.10
CA VAL A 246 10.54 -2.11 -8.91
C VAL A 246 9.64 -3.31 -8.75
N ARG A 247 9.82 -4.11 -7.69
CA ARG A 247 9.00 -5.30 -7.43
C ARG A 247 7.65 -4.94 -6.86
N ASP A 248 7.60 -3.98 -5.94
CA ASP A 248 6.39 -3.60 -5.22
C ASP A 248 6.45 -2.15 -4.75
N ILE A 249 5.28 -1.54 -4.52
CA ILE A 249 5.15 -0.20 -3.95
C ILE A 249 4.05 -0.24 -2.90
N GLN A 250 4.34 0.17 -1.67
CA GLN A 250 3.39 0.14 -0.56
C GLN A 250 3.41 1.45 0.21
N TRP A 251 2.25 1.92 0.63
CA TRP A 251 2.13 3.13 1.43
C TRP A 251 2.20 2.81 2.92
N ASN A 252 2.97 3.60 3.67
CA ASN A 252 2.96 3.58 5.12
C ASN A 252 2.28 4.84 5.66
N GLU A 253 1.15 4.65 6.33
CA GLU A 253 0.34 5.75 6.86
C GLU A 253 1.06 6.55 7.96
N ASP A 254 1.76 5.86 8.87
CA ASP A 254 2.44 6.50 10.01
C ASP A 254 3.61 7.38 9.56
N LEU A 255 4.41 6.89 8.61
CA LEU A 255 5.54 7.65 8.05
C LEU A 255 5.09 8.65 6.98
N ARG A 256 3.90 8.48 6.41
CA ARG A 256 3.43 9.18 5.21
C ARG A 256 4.41 9.08 4.03
N GLN A 257 4.94 7.88 3.82
CA GLN A 257 5.96 7.59 2.81
C GLN A 257 5.64 6.31 2.07
N PHE A 258 6.11 6.21 0.83
CA PHE A 258 6.07 4.98 0.06
C PHE A 258 7.31 4.12 0.32
N PHE A 259 7.08 2.84 0.59
CA PHE A 259 8.08 1.80 0.43
C PHE A 259 8.13 1.35 -1.03
N ILE A 260 9.27 1.53 -1.67
CA ILE A 260 9.57 1.04 -3.01
C ILE A 260 10.52 -0.14 -2.86
N LEU A 261 10.01 -1.35 -3.14
CA LEU A 261 10.74 -2.59 -3.00
C LEU A 261 11.40 -2.95 -4.33
N LEU A 262 12.73 -3.09 -4.34
CA LEU A 262 13.52 -3.56 -5.49
C LEU A 262 13.98 -5.00 -5.25
N ASP A 263 14.76 -5.58 -6.16
CA ASP A 263 15.25 -6.97 -5.99
C ASP A 263 16.06 -7.17 -4.71
N ARG A 264 16.87 -6.18 -4.33
CA ARG A 264 17.79 -6.26 -3.19
C ARG A 264 17.83 -5.05 -2.29
N LYS A 265 16.94 -4.09 -2.53
CA LYS A 265 16.91 -2.82 -1.80
C LYS A 265 15.48 -2.51 -1.40
N LEU A 266 15.35 -1.84 -0.26
CA LEU A 266 14.14 -1.15 0.15
C LEU A 266 14.42 0.34 0.15
N ILE A 267 13.59 1.10 -0.55
CA ILE A 267 13.71 2.56 -0.62
C ILE A 267 12.46 3.16 0.02
N LEU A 268 12.68 4.11 0.93
CA LEU A 268 11.65 5.04 1.38
C LEU A 268 11.59 6.21 0.42
N PHE A 269 10.38 6.59 0.04
CA PHE A 269 10.14 7.71 -0.84
C PHE A 269 9.08 8.63 -0.23
N ASP A 270 9.48 9.87 0.02
CA ASP A 270 8.62 10.91 0.54
C ASP A 270 7.97 11.70 -0.61
N PRO A 271 6.63 11.66 -0.76
CA PRO A 271 5.96 12.35 -1.86
C PRO A 271 6.03 13.88 -1.73
N VAL A 272 6.19 14.42 -0.51
CA VAL A 272 6.23 15.88 -0.25
C VAL A 272 7.61 16.43 -0.57
N THR A 273 8.66 15.87 0.03
CA THR A 273 10.04 16.34 -0.19
C THR A 273 10.66 15.79 -1.47
N ARG A 274 10.07 14.73 -2.05
CA ARG A 274 10.55 13.99 -3.23
C ARG A 274 11.93 13.38 -3.03
N LEU A 275 12.27 13.08 -1.78
CA LEU A 275 13.54 12.46 -1.42
C LEU A 275 13.40 10.94 -1.39
N PHE A 276 14.46 10.28 -1.85
CA PHE A 276 14.63 8.83 -1.76
C PHE A 276 15.66 8.51 -0.68
N GLN A 277 15.32 7.58 0.20
CA GLN A 277 16.21 7.10 1.24
C GLN A 277 16.30 5.57 1.16
N GLU A 278 17.51 5.06 0.91
CA GLU A 278 17.76 3.62 0.95
C GLU A 278 17.84 3.13 2.41
N ILE A 279 17.11 2.05 2.71
CA ILE A 279 17.13 1.40 4.02
C ILE A 279 18.15 0.27 4.01
N THR A 280 19.41 0.62 4.26
CA THR A 280 20.56 -0.30 4.19
C THR A 280 20.54 -1.43 5.21
N ARG A 281 19.75 -1.31 6.28
CA ARG A 281 19.58 -2.36 7.30
C ARG A 281 18.77 -3.55 6.81
N ILE A 282 17.93 -3.35 5.80
CA ILE A 282 17.08 -4.40 5.24
C ILE A 282 17.73 -4.91 3.96
N THR A 283 18.29 -6.10 4.03
CA THR A 283 18.90 -6.79 2.88
C THR A 283 18.26 -8.16 2.72
N PRO A 284 18.13 -8.67 1.49
CA PRO A 284 17.59 -10.01 1.30
C PRO A 284 18.44 -11.04 2.02
N TYR A 285 17.76 -12.04 2.57
CA TYR A 285 18.45 -13.17 3.16
C TYR A 285 19.20 -13.97 2.08
N GLN A 286 20.51 -14.17 2.28
CA GLN A 286 21.38 -14.91 1.36
C GLN A 286 21.36 -14.37 -0.08
N THR A 287 21.16 -15.24 -1.08
CA THR A 287 21.12 -14.89 -2.50
C THR A 287 19.72 -14.58 -3.01
N ASN A 288 18.73 -14.53 -2.12
CA ASN A 288 17.32 -14.33 -2.48
C ASN A 288 17.08 -12.91 -2.99
N THR A 289 15.92 -12.72 -3.61
CA THR A 289 15.43 -11.38 -4.00
C THR A 289 14.11 -11.10 -3.30
N PHE A 290 13.87 -9.83 -2.99
CA PHE A 290 12.57 -9.42 -2.49
C PHE A 290 11.49 -9.64 -3.55
N ARG A 291 10.28 -10.00 -3.10
CA ARG A 291 9.16 -10.30 -3.99
C ARG A 291 8.01 -9.32 -3.81
N ARG A 292 7.48 -9.22 -2.60
CA ARG A 292 6.37 -8.34 -2.24
C ARG A 292 6.54 -7.84 -0.83
N CYS A 293 5.95 -6.70 -0.53
CA CYS A 293 5.82 -6.22 0.83
C CYS A 293 4.42 -5.72 1.12
N THR A 294 4.13 -5.52 2.40
CA THR A 294 2.99 -4.73 2.88
C THR A 294 3.39 -4.16 4.23
N CYS A 295 2.82 -3.03 4.61
CA CYS A 295 3.10 -2.43 5.90
C CYS A 295 1.85 -1.84 6.50
N ARG A 296 1.83 -1.77 7.82
CA ARG A 296 0.85 -1.00 8.56
C ARG A 296 1.46 -0.63 9.90
N ASN A 297 1.25 0.61 10.30
CA ASN A 297 1.82 1.16 11.52
C ASN A 297 3.36 0.94 11.54
N ASP A 298 3.89 0.50 12.68
CA ASP A 298 5.30 0.14 12.89
C ASP A 298 5.72 -1.26 12.37
N ARG A 299 4.91 -1.89 11.50
CA ARG A 299 5.14 -3.26 11.01
C ARG A 299 5.29 -3.29 9.50
N LEU A 300 6.40 -3.85 9.03
CA LEU A 300 6.67 -4.12 7.63
C LEU A 300 6.81 -5.64 7.42
N PHE A 301 6.01 -6.19 6.52
CA PHE A 301 6.09 -7.58 6.09
C PHE A 301 6.76 -7.65 4.72
N ILE A 302 7.79 -8.50 4.57
CA ILE A 302 8.50 -8.70 3.31
C ILE A 302 8.51 -10.18 2.96
N SER A 303 8.19 -10.49 1.70
CA SER A 303 8.27 -11.83 1.14
C SER A 303 9.41 -11.94 0.13
N TYR A 304 9.89 -13.17 -0.08
CA TYR A 304 11.07 -13.47 -0.89
C TYR A 304 10.75 -14.37 -2.08
N TRP A 305 11.46 -14.14 -3.18
CA TRP A 305 11.49 -15.05 -4.31
C TRP A 305 12.61 -16.07 -4.10
N CYS A 306 12.24 -17.21 -3.52
CA CYS A 306 13.10 -18.36 -3.29
C CYS A 306 12.25 -19.64 -3.26
N GLN A 307 12.89 -20.79 -3.45
CA GLN A 307 12.29 -22.05 -3.02
C GLN A 307 12.01 -21.93 -1.51
N GLU A 308 10.81 -22.32 -1.06
CA GLU A 308 10.34 -22.09 0.32
C GLU A 308 10.17 -20.60 0.68
N SER A 309 9.38 -19.85 -0.09
CA SER A 309 9.12 -18.41 0.16
C SER A 309 8.87 -18.11 1.65
N ALA A 310 9.76 -17.31 2.22
CA ALA A 310 9.66 -16.82 3.59
C ALA A 310 8.90 -15.49 3.66
N VAL A 311 8.38 -15.19 4.85
CA VAL A 311 7.89 -13.86 5.20
C VAL A 311 8.63 -13.37 6.44
N GLU A 312 9.15 -12.16 6.38
CA GLU A 312 9.76 -11.47 7.51
C GLU A 312 8.86 -10.36 8.00
N LEU A 313 8.72 -10.26 9.33
CA LEU A 313 8.16 -9.11 10.02
C LEU A 313 9.30 -8.26 10.58
N ILE A 314 9.37 -7.02 10.12
CA ILE A 314 10.36 -6.03 10.50
C ILE A 314 9.66 -4.90 11.24
N GLN A 315 10.24 -4.47 12.36
CA GLN A 315 9.78 -3.29 13.08
C GLN A 315 10.39 -2.04 12.45
N ILE A 316 9.56 -1.10 12.00
CA ILE A 316 10.00 0.05 11.19
C ILE A 316 10.84 1.04 12.02
N SER A 317 10.44 1.31 13.25
CA SER A 317 11.09 2.25 14.17
C SER A 317 12.54 1.91 14.48
N SER A 318 12.89 0.62 14.45
CA SER A 318 14.26 0.13 14.70
C SER A 318 14.93 -0.48 13.46
N TRP A 319 14.15 -0.78 12.42
CA TRP A 319 14.52 -1.61 11.27
C TRP A 319 15.06 -2.99 11.66
N ASN A 320 14.63 -3.51 12.80
CA ASN A 320 15.04 -4.83 13.29
C ASN A 320 14.04 -5.91 12.89
N LEU A 321 14.58 -7.06 12.48
CA LEU A 321 13.80 -8.27 12.28
C LEU A 321 13.18 -8.74 13.60
N GLN A 322 11.86 -8.82 13.65
CA GLN A 322 11.11 -9.31 14.81
C GLN A 322 10.81 -10.80 14.68
N GLN A 323 10.34 -11.21 13.51
CA GLN A 323 9.91 -12.59 13.28
C GLN A 323 10.16 -12.98 11.82
N ARG A 324 10.45 -14.26 11.62
CA ARG A 324 10.55 -14.85 10.30
C ARG A 324 9.74 -16.13 10.24
N TRP A 325 8.86 -16.24 9.24
CA TRP A 325 8.10 -17.44 8.95
C TRP A 325 8.70 -18.13 7.72
N TRP A 326 9.05 -19.39 7.89
CA TRP A 326 9.66 -20.25 6.88
C TRP A 326 8.68 -21.35 6.45
N SER A 327 9.02 -22.11 5.40
CA SER A 327 8.42 -23.42 5.16
C SER A 327 8.52 -24.31 6.41
N PRO A 328 7.48 -25.10 6.75
CA PRO A 328 6.17 -25.18 6.09
C PRO A 328 5.14 -24.18 6.65
N VAL A 329 5.56 -23.27 7.55
CA VAL A 329 4.68 -22.28 8.20
C VAL A 329 4.11 -21.30 7.17
N THR A 330 4.87 -20.91 6.14
CA THR A 330 4.39 -20.06 5.03
C THR A 330 3.97 -20.89 3.82
N CYS A 331 4.94 -21.47 3.14
CA CYS A 331 4.81 -22.14 1.85
C CYS A 331 5.40 -23.54 1.94
N CYS A 332 4.86 -24.49 1.19
CA CYS A 332 5.56 -25.74 0.89
C CYS A 332 6.78 -25.50 -0.01
N ALA A 333 7.64 -26.51 -0.19
CA ALA A 333 8.90 -26.37 -0.94
C ALA A 333 8.74 -25.87 -2.39
N ASN A 334 7.60 -26.18 -3.02
CA ASN A 334 7.28 -25.81 -4.40
C ASN A 334 6.29 -24.64 -4.49
N GLU A 335 5.96 -24.02 -3.35
CA GLU A 335 5.05 -22.89 -3.30
C GLU A 335 5.81 -21.58 -3.16
N PHE A 336 5.27 -20.53 -3.76
CA PHE A 336 5.78 -19.17 -3.60
C PHE A 336 4.66 -18.15 -3.37
N ILE A 337 5.01 -17.05 -2.71
CA ILE A 337 4.08 -15.97 -2.41
C ILE A 337 4.01 -15.03 -3.62
N THR A 338 2.82 -14.91 -4.20
CA THR A 338 2.54 -14.02 -5.34
C THR A 338 2.17 -12.62 -4.89
N CYS A 339 1.48 -12.50 -3.74
CA CYS A 339 1.03 -11.26 -3.13
C CYS A 339 0.89 -11.40 -1.60
N ILE A 340 1.14 -10.30 -0.89
CA ILE A 340 0.96 -10.14 0.56
C ILE A 340 0.29 -8.79 0.80
N GLN A 341 -0.74 -8.74 1.64
CA GLN A 341 -1.43 -7.50 2.02
C GLN A 341 -1.94 -7.53 3.45
N LEU A 342 -1.99 -6.38 4.10
CA LEU A 342 -2.43 -6.21 5.48
C LEU A 342 -3.61 -5.23 5.54
N ASN A 343 -4.72 -5.62 6.17
CA ASN A 343 -5.91 -4.76 6.28
C ASN A 343 -6.01 -3.97 7.60
N SER A 344 -7.15 -3.30 7.81
CA SER A 344 -7.49 -2.54 9.03
C SER A 344 -7.46 -3.32 10.33
N LYS A 345 -7.87 -4.59 10.28
CA LYS A 345 -7.95 -5.48 11.45
C LYS A 345 -6.65 -6.22 11.75
N ASN A 346 -5.53 -5.85 11.14
CA ASN A 346 -4.26 -6.59 11.22
C ASN A 346 -4.40 -8.05 10.73
N GLN A 347 -5.27 -8.30 9.76
CA GLN A 347 -5.30 -9.57 9.06
C GLN A 347 -4.34 -9.52 7.88
N LEU A 348 -3.36 -10.42 7.88
CA LEU A 348 -2.39 -10.56 6.82
C LEU A 348 -2.88 -11.61 5.82
N ALA A 349 -3.13 -11.16 4.60
CA ALA A 349 -3.54 -12.00 3.49
C ALA A 349 -2.33 -12.42 2.64
N LEU A 350 -2.28 -13.70 2.26
CA LEU A 350 -1.25 -14.27 1.40
C LEU A 350 -1.89 -15.01 0.22
N SER A 351 -1.47 -14.67 -1.00
CA SER A 351 -1.74 -15.49 -2.18
C SER A 351 -0.53 -16.36 -2.45
N ILE A 352 -0.74 -17.67 -2.43
CA ILE A 352 0.32 -18.68 -2.53
C ILE A 352 0.05 -19.55 -3.76
N GLN A 353 1.07 -19.74 -4.59
CA GLN A 353 0.97 -20.50 -5.83
C GLN A 353 1.98 -21.65 -5.85
N ASP A 354 1.55 -22.82 -6.33
CA ASP A 354 2.41 -23.98 -6.61
C ASP A 354 3.12 -23.82 -7.98
N GLU A 355 4.46 -23.88 -7.99
CA GLU A 355 5.33 -23.77 -9.16
C GLU A 355 5.33 -25.04 -10.02
N ASN A 356 5.12 -26.22 -9.42
CA ASN A 356 5.31 -27.51 -10.10
C ASN A 356 4.17 -27.90 -11.03
N ASN A 357 3.10 -27.12 -11.11
CA ASN A 357 1.97 -27.42 -11.97
C ASN A 357 1.58 -26.24 -12.87
N PRO A 358 2.35 -25.98 -13.95
CA PRO A 358 2.07 -24.87 -14.85
C PRO A 358 0.71 -24.99 -15.57
N LEU A 359 0.14 -26.20 -15.64
CA LEU A 359 -1.15 -26.50 -16.27
C LEU A 359 -2.33 -26.55 -15.29
N ASN A 360 -2.06 -26.80 -14.01
CA ASN A 360 -3.06 -26.91 -12.93
C ASN A 360 -2.55 -26.13 -11.72
N ARG A 361 -2.37 -24.82 -11.93
CA ARG A 361 -1.78 -23.87 -10.99
C ARG A 361 -2.66 -23.77 -9.75
N ARG A 362 -2.46 -24.67 -8.80
CA ARG A 362 -3.13 -24.60 -7.50
C ARG A 362 -2.69 -23.31 -6.83
N CYS A 363 -3.67 -22.45 -6.57
CA CYS A 363 -3.51 -21.30 -5.71
C CYS A 363 -4.27 -21.57 -4.43
N ARG A 364 -3.69 -21.16 -3.29
CA ARG A 364 -4.42 -21.06 -2.03
C ARG A 364 -4.29 -19.64 -1.50
N PHE A 365 -5.37 -19.18 -0.90
CA PHE A 365 -5.42 -17.89 -0.24
C PHE A 365 -5.45 -18.12 1.27
N GLU A 366 -4.56 -17.46 1.99
CA GLU A 366 -4.50 -17.55 3.44
C GLU A 366 -4.82 -16.20 4.07
N LEU A 367 -5.62 -16.24 5.13
CA LEU A 367 -5.87 -15.10 6.01
C LEU A 367 -5.30 -15.42 7.39
N ARG A 368 -4.35 -14.61 7.84
CA ARG A 368 -3.71 -14.73 9.15
C ARG A 368 -4.14 -13.57 10.03
N ASP A 369 -4.92 -13.84 11.05
CA ASP A 369 -5.23 -12.84 12.08
C ASP A 369 -4.06 -12.77 13.05
N LEU A 370 -3.30 -11.67 12.98
CA LEU A 370 -2.11 -11.49 13.80
C LEU A 370 -2.43 -11.22 15.28
N THR A 371 -3.66 -10.76 15.59
CA THR A 371 -4.10 -10.48 16.95
C THR A 371 -4.54 -11.77 17.64
N LEU A 372 -5.31 -12.60 16.92
CA LEU A 372 -5.79 -13.88 17.41
C LEU A 372 -4.79 -15.02 17.20
N ASN A 373 -3.68 -14.76 16.49
CA ASN A 373 -2.71 -15.76 16.05
C ASN A 373 -3.39 -16.96 15.36
N SER A 374 -4.39 -16.67 14.52
CA SER A 374 -5.19 -17.69 13.83
C SER A 374 -4.91 -17.69 12.33
N LEU A 375 -4.92 -18.88 11.72
CA LEU A 375 -4.74 -19.08 10.29
C LEU A 375 -6.02 -19.67 9.70
N ARG A 376 -6.51 -19.06 8.62
CA ARG A 376 -7.60 -19.58 7.81
C ARG A 376 -7.10 -19.78 6.39
N VAL A 377 -7.28 -20.98 5.86
CA VAL A 377 -7.02 -21.29 4.45
C VAL A 377 -8.36 -21.22 3.72
N VAL A 378 -8.41 -20.33 2.74
CA VAL A 378 -9.60 -20.06 1.94
C VAL A 378 -9.50 -20.87 0.67
N SER A 379 -10.48 -21.75 0.46
CA SER A 379 -10.61 -22.50 -0.79
C SER A 379 -11.22 -21.59 -1.84
N LEU A 380 -10.39 -21.05 -2.72
CA LEU A 380 -10.84 -20.50 -3.99
C LEU A 380 -10.99 -21.69 -4.95
N ASP A 381 -12.08 -21.77 -5.71
CA ASP A 381 -12.29 -22.87 -6.66
C ASP A 381 -11.02 -23.09 -7.51
N THR A 382 -10.51 -24.31 -7.50
CA THR A 382 -9.08 -24.61 -7.71
C THR A 382 -8.55 -24.45 -9.13
N ASP A 383 -9.40 -24.07 -10.08
CA ASP A 383 -9.07 -24.04 -11.51
C ASP A 383 -8.84 -22.62 -12.05
N LEU A 384 -8.73 -21.64 -11.15
CA LEU A 384 -8.85 -20.23 -11.53
C LEU A 384 -7.54 -19.58 -12.00
N GLY A 385 -6.38 -20.25 -12.03
CA GLY A 385 -5.14 -19.64 -12.55
C GLY A 385 -4.41 -18.72 -11.56
N ILE A 386 -3.55 -17.81 -12.04
CA ILE A 386 -2.68 -16.98 -11.20
C ILE A 386 -3.46 -15.84 -10.54
N PHE A 387 -3.41 -15.80 -9.22
CA PHE A 387 -3.77 -14.62 -8.43
C PHE A 387 -2.51 -13.81 -8.15
N SER A 388 -2.36 -12.68 -8.83
CA SER A 388 -1.08 -11.96 -8.78
C SER A 388 -1.05 -10.83 -7.76
N ARG A 389 -2.21 -10.24 -7.44
CA ARG A 389 -2.34 -9.03 -6.63
C ARG A 389 -3.65 -9.04 -5.86
N MET A 390 -3.66 -8.33 -4.75
CA MET A 390 -4.86 -8.07 -3.97
C MET A 390 -4.80 -6.67 -3.40
N ALA A 391 -5.95 -6.11 -3.04
CA ALA A 391 -6.06 -4.87 -2.30
C ALA A 391 -7.02 -5.07 -1.13
N PRO A 392 -6.67 -4.64 0.09
CA PRO A 392 -7.64 -4.53 1.16
C PRO A 392 -8.65 -3.44 0.79
N LEU A 393 -9.92 -3.69 1.08
CA LEU A 393 -11.02 -2.75 0.85
C LEU A 393 -11.52 -2.21 2.19
N PRO A 394 -12.34 -1.13 2.19
CA PRO A 394 -13.10 -0.73 3.37
C PRO A 394 -13.90 -1.90 3.95
N ASP A 395 -14.23 -1.82 5.25
CA ASP A 395 -15.01 -2.84 5.97
C ASP A 395 -14.39 -4.26 5.96
N ASP A 396 -13.08 -4.32 5.79
CA ASP A 396 -12.26 -5.55 5.84
C ASP A 396 -12.57 -6.58 4.75
N TYR A 397 -13.19 -6.14 3.65
CA TYR A 397 -13.27 -6.92 2.43
C TYR A 397 -11.91 -7.01 1.72
N TRP A 398 -11.77 -7.96 0.81
CA TRP A 398 -10.59 -8.12 -0.04
C TRP A 398 -10.98 -8.12 -1.50
N ALA A 399 -10.25 -7.37 -2.33
CA ALA A 399 -10.30 -7.51 -3.77
C ALA A 399 -9.10 -8.34 -4.22
N LEU A 400 -9.34 -9.52 -4.80
CA LEU A 400 -8.30 -10.44 -5.23
C LEU A 400 -8.30 -10.55 -6.77
N LEU A 401 -7.18 -10.17 -7.38
CA LEU A 401 -7.03 -10.09 -8.83
C LEU A 401 -6.50 -11.39 -9.42
N ASN A 402 -7.31 -12.01 -10.28
CA ASN A 402 -6.94 -13.15 -11.08
C ASN A 402 -6.52 -12.71 -12.48
N VAL A 403 -5.23 -12.85 -12.80
CA VAL A 403 -4.66 -12.30 -14.03
C VAL A 403 -4.83 -13.20 -15.24
N ASP A 404 -4.91 -14.52 -15.03
CA ASP A 404 -5.08 -15.47 -16.14
C ASP A 404 -6.50 -15.38 -16.73
N ASN A 405 -7.50 -15.15 -15.86
CA ASN A 405 -8.90 -15.12 -16.26
C ASN A 405 -9.52 -13.71 -16.34
N ASN A 406 -8.76 -12.65 -16.04
CA ASN A 406 -9.25 -11.27 -15.98
C ASN A 406 -10.46 -11.09 -15.05
N LEU A 407 -10.36 -11.68 -13.86
CA LEU A 407 -11.40 -11.65 -12.85
C LEU A 407 -10.94 -10.90 -11.60
N VAL A 408 -11.87 -10.20 -10.95
CA VAL A 408 -11.70 -9.69 -9.59
C VAL A 408 -12.66 -10.44 -8.69
N PHE A 409 -12.11 -11.08 -7.66
CA PHE A 409 -12.90 -11.73 -6.61
C PHE A 409 -13.06 -10.76 -5.45
N ILE A 410 -14.27 -10.62 -4.96
CA ILE A 410 -14.56 -9.87 -3.73
C ILE A 410 -14.77 -10.89 -2.63
N LEU A 411 -13.95 -10.81 -1.58
CA LEU A 411 -14.00 -11.71 -0.43
C LEU A 411 -14.42 -10.93 0.82
N ASP A 412 -15.17 -11.57 1.71
CA ASP A 412 -15.42 -11.08 3.08
C ASP A 412 -14.19 -11.17 3.98
N GLU A 413 -14.30 -10.67 5.21
CA GLU A 413 -13.24 -10.69 6.22
C GLU A 413 -12.84 -12.13 6.65
N GLN A 414 -13.67 -13.12 6.35
CA GLN A 414 -13.42 -14.54 6.58
C GLN A 414 -12.87 -15.26 5.34
N GLY A 415 -12.79 -14.58 4.20
CA GLY A 415 -12.37 -15.11 2.90
C GLY A 415 -13.48 -15.74 2.08
N GLY A 416 -14.74 -15.68 2.52
CA GLY A 416 -15.89 -16.12 1.74
C GLY A 416 -16.03 -15.29 0.47
N VAL A 417 -16.20 -15.96 -0.68
CA VAL A 417 -16.37 -15.28 -1.98
C VAL A 417 -17.77 -14.67 -2.05
N LEU A 418 -17.84 -13.34 -2.06
CA LEU A 418 -19.08 -12.57 -2.19
C LEU A 418 -19.42 -12.29 -3.66
N ASP A 419 -18.40 -12.03 -4.49
CA ASP A 419 -18.59 -11.69 -5.89
C ASP A 419 -17.42 -12.16 -6.76
N LYS A 420 -17.71 -12.33 -8.05
CA LYS A 420 -16.74 -12.70 -9.08
C LYS A 420 -16.99 -11.86 -10.33
N ILE A 421 -16.12 -10.89 -10.56
CA ILE A 421 -16.36 -9.82 -11.52
C ILE A 421 -15.43 -10.00 -12.71
N GLY A 422 -16.00 -10.21 -13.90
CA GLY A 422 -15.25 -10.21 -15.16
C GLY A 422 -15.06 -8.80 -15.68
N LEU A 423 -13.82 -8.44 -16.00
CA LEU A 423 -13.49 -7.15 -16.58
C LEU A 423 -13.07 -7.31 -18.05
N PHE A 424 -13.71 -6.55 -18.93
CA PHE A 424 -13.50 -6.64 -20.38
C PHE A 424 -12.39 -5.70 -20.89
N HIS A 425 -11.40 -5.41 -20.06
CA HIS A 425 -10.35 -4.42 -20.37
C HIS A 425 -9.01 -5.06 -20.80
N GLY A 426 -9.02 -6.34 -21.16
CA GLY A 426 -7.83 -7.10 -21.50
C GLY A 426 -7.08 -7.63 -20.27
N PRO A 427 -5.82 -8.09 -20.44
CA PRO A 427 -5.03 -8.67 -19.36
C PRO A 427 -4.87 -7.71 -18.18
N LEU A 428 -5.27 -8.17 -17.00
CA LEU A 428 -5.11 -7.43 -15.75
C LEU A 428 -3.75 -7.72 -15.13
N HIS A 429 -3.17 -6.74 -14.44
CA HIS A 429 -1.81 -6.87 -13.89
C HIS A 429 -1.67 -6.43 -12.44
N ASN A 430 -2.44 -5.45 -12.00
CA ASN A 430 -2.35 -4.94 -10.63
C ASN A 430 -3.66 -4.30 -10.16
N ILE A 431 -3.82 -4.21 -8.85
CA ILE A 431 -4.95 -3.57 -8.19
C ILE A 431 -4.44 -2.81 -6.96
N ALA A 432 -4.97 -1.60 -6.73
CA ALA A 432 -4.66 -0.78 -5.56
C ALA A 432 -5.91 0.00 -5.13
N LEU A 433 -5.90 0.55 -3.92
CA LEU A 433 -6.96 1.39 -3.38
C LEU A 433 -6.39 2.76 -3.00
N ILE A 434 -6.86 3.83 -3.64
CA ILE A 434 -6.56 5.21 -3.24
C ILE A 434 -7.61 5.66 -2.22
N GLY A 435 -7.13 6.02 -1.02
CA GLY A 435 -7.98 6.35 0.12
C GLY A 435 -8.95 5.23 0.43
N LYS A 436 -10.22 5.59 0.65
CA LYS A 436 -11.29 4.64 1.00
C LYS A 436 -12.27 4.39 -0.15
N HIS A 437 -12.07 5.05 -1.28
CA HIS A 437 -13.15 5.25 -2.26
C HIS A 437 -12.73 5.00 -3.69
N THR A 438 -11.46 4.77 -4.01
CA THR A 438 -11.09 4.58 -5.42
C THR A 438 -10.25 3.34 -5.62
N ILE A 439 -10.81 2.31 -6.22
CA ILE A 439 -10.04 1.17 -6.71
C ILE A 439 -9.40 1.55 -8.03
N VAL A 440 -8.11 1.28 -8.15
CA VAL A 440 -7.37 1.38 -9.40
C VAL A 440 -7.02 -0.01 -9.88
N ILE A 441 -7.43 -0.32 -11.10
CA ILE A 441 -7.08 -1.55 -11.78
C ILE A 441 -6.12 -1.21 -12.92
N ARG A 442 -4.96 -1.86 -12.90
CA ARG A 442 -4.01 -1.79 -13.99
C ARG A 442 -4.33 -2.88 -15.01
N ALA A 443 -4.72 -2.46 -16.20
CA ALA A 443 -4.80 -3.29 -17.40
C ALA A 443 -3.59 -3.03 -18.31
N VAL A 444 -3.48 -3.76 -19.42
CA VAL A 444 -2.46 -3.51 -20.44
C VAL A 444 -2.55 -2.07 -20.94
N LYS A 445 -1.50 -1.27 -20.71
CA LYS A 445 -1.36 0.13 -21.13
C LYS A 445 -2.41 1.11 -20.59
N LYS A 446 -3.15 0.73 -19.54
CA LYS A 446 -4.20 1.56 -18.95
C LYS A 446 -4.23 1.44 -17.43
N LEU A 447 -4.55 2.57 -16.78
CA LEU A 447 -5.05 2.60 -15.41
C LEU A 447 -6.54 2.94 -15.47
N LEU A 448 -7.34 2.12 -14.79
CA LEU A 448 -8.79 2.24 -14.73
C LEU A 448 -9.16 2.60 -13.28
N PHE A 449 -9.77 3.76 -13.10
CA PHE A 449 -10.15 4.28 -11.80
C PHE A 449 -11.64 4.03 -11.58
N TYR A 450 -12.00 3.36 -10.49
CA TYR A 450 -13.38 3.07 -10.12
C TYR A 450 -13.65 3.64 -8.76
N ASP A 451 -14.66 4.51 -8.67
CA ASP A 451 -15.20 4.91 -7.38
C ASP A 451 -15.92 3.73 -6.74
N ILE A 452 -15.74 3.52 -5.45
CA ILE A 452 -16.34 2.44 -4.68
C ILE A 452 -17.24 2.94 -3.57
N GLU A 453 -17.65 4.22 -3.56
CA GLU A 453 -18.57 4.83 -2.57
C GLU A 453 -19.50 3.78 -1.93
N PHE A 454 -19.05 3.24 -0.79
CA PHE A 454 -19.86 2.39 0.06
C PHE A 454 -20.80 3.34 0.78
N ARG A 455 -21.80 3.86 0.05
CA ARG A 455 -22.92 4.51 0.72
C ARG A 455 -23.59 3.44 1.54
N GLU A 456 -23.34 3.44 2.85
CA GLU A 456 -24.26 2.87 3.82
C GLU A 456 -25.61 3.56 3.57
N GLU A 457 -26.45 2.97 2.73
CA GLU A 457 -27.88 3.11 2.95
C GLU A 457 -28.13 2.34 4.24
N ARG A 458 -27.90 3.00 5.38
CA ARG A 458 -28.42 2.51 6.64
C ARG A 458 -29.92 2.30 6.40
N PRO A 459 -30.45 1.08 6.57
CA PRO A 459 -31.89 0.89 6.50
C PRO A 459 -32.52 1.85 7.51
N ARG A 460 -33.40 2.71 7.01
CA ARG A 460 -34.19 3.62 7.85
C ARG A 460 -35.20 2.84 8.68
#